data_AF-A0A7Z9H7I6-F1
#
_entry.id   AF-A0A7Z9H7I6-F1
#
_cell.length_a   1.000
_cell.length_b   1.000
_cell.length_c   1.000
_cell.angle_alpha   90.00
_cell.angle_beta   90.00
_cell.angle_gamma   90.00
#
_symmetry.space_group_name_H-M   'P 1'
#
loop_
_entity.id
_entity.type
_entity.pdbx_description
1 polymer ?
#
loop_
_entity_poly.entity_id
_entity_poly.type
_entity_poly.pdbx_seq_one_letter_code
_entity_poly.pdbx_strand_id
1 'polypeptide(L)'
;MIRYYLLCVASAGVWAVISYYIGEYWMSPQIWGGIAVSPLIGLVAGAVYRPAYRFPFSGRVAMSLFTFYLSVALFGIACGIFDALRELPDGSQRNTIPVIFQGLAGTFYGVTATGFVGFLWPLAHLNHWFVGRVARCHLQPLQGPDHPGR
;
A
#
# COMPACT_ATOMS: atom_id res chain seq x y z
N MET A 1 14.21 -8.46 -11.21
CA MET A 1 13.86 -8.07 -9.82
C MET A 1 13.48 -6.61 -9.68
N ILE A 2 14.31 -5.67 -10.15
CA ILE A 2 14.04 -4.21 -10.11
C ILE A 2 12.65 -3.85 -10.68
N ARG A 3 12.26 -4.43 -11.82
CA ARG A 3 10.95 -4.17 -12.45
C ARG A 3 9.74 -4.41 -11.54
N TYR A 4 9.76 -5.46 -10.72
CA TYR A 4 8.66 -5.76 -9.79
C TYR A 4 8.50 -4.62 -8.77
N TYR A 5 9.61 -4.17 -8.19
CA TYR A 5 9.61 -3.08 -7.21
C TYR A 5 9.23 -1.73 -7.83
N LEU A 6 9.63 -1.46 -9.08
CA LEU A 6 9.16 -0.28 -9.82
C LEU A 6 7.64 -0.30 -10.05
N LEU A 7 7.07 -1.45 -10.39
CA LEU A 7 5.62 -1.59 -10.52
C LEU A 7 4.91 -1.42 -9.17
N CYS A 8 5.50 -1.90 -8.07
CA CYS A 8 4.95 -1.66 -6.73
C CYS A 8 4.97 -0.18 -6.36
N VAL A 9 6.05 0.55 -6.68
CA VAL A 9 6.16 2.00 -6.46
C VAL A 9 5.12 2.75 -7.30
N ALA A 10 5.01 2.43 -8.59
CA ALA A 10 4.04 3.07 -9.48
C ALA A 10 2.60 2.81 -9.04
N SER A 11 2.31 1.56 -8.67
CA SER A 11 1.01 1.16 -8.11
C SER A 11 0.69 1.94 -6.83
N ALA A 12 1.66 2.11 -5.93
CA ALA A 12 1.46 2.89 -4.71
C ALA A 12 1.16 4.37 -4.99
N GLY A 13 1.67 4.93 -6.08
CA GLY A 13 1.27 6.27 -6.55
C GLY A 13 -0.23 6.35 -6.89
N VAL A 14 -0.77 5.33 -7.56
CA VAL A 14 -2.23 5.24 -7.82
C VAL A 14 -3.01 5.13 -6.51
N TRP A 15 -2.53 4.31 -5.57
CA TRP A 15 -3.14 4.20 -4.24
C TRP A 15 -3.10 5.53 -3.47
N ALA A 16 -2.03 6.31 -3.58
CA ALA A 16 -1.94 7.62 -2.94
C ALA A 16 -2.99 8.59 -3.48
N VAL A 17 -3.24 8.58 -4.80
CA VAL A 17 -4.31 9.37 -5.43
C VAL A 17 -5.68 8.93 -4.92
N ILE A 18 -5.94 7.61 -4.83
CA ILE A 18 -7.20 7.08 -4.28
C ILE A 18 -7.36 7.54 -2.82
N SER A 19 -6.31 7.38 -2.00
CA SER A 19 -6.33 7.80 -0.60
C SER A 19 -6.60 9.30 -0.45
N TYR A 20 -6.01 10.14 -1.30
CA TYR A 20 -6.26 11.57 -1.33
C TYR A 20 -7.75 11.87 -1.49
N TYR A 21 -8.40 11.32 -2.52
CA TYR A 21 -9.83 11.57 -2.75
C TYR A 21 -10.75 11.03 -1.66
N ILE A 22 -10.38 9.92 -1.01
CA ILE A 22 -11.16 9.35 0.10
C ILE A 22 -10.97 10.18 1.38
N GLY A 23 -9.74 10.62 1.66
CA GLY A 23 -9.34 11.14 2.95
C GLY A 23 -9.21 12.67 3.04
N GLU A 24 -9.20 13.41 1.92
CA GLU A 24 -9.00 14.87 1.90
C GLU A 24 -9.97 15.61 2.82
N TYR A 25 -11.25 15.22 2.86
CA TYR A 25 -12.23 15.85 3.74
C TYR A 25 -12.00 15.62 5.24
N TRP A 26 -11.35 14.52 5.62
CA TRP A 26 -11.26 14.07 7.02
C TRP A 26 -9.86 14.22 7.62
N MET A 27 -8.83 14.21 6.77
CA MET A 27 -7.42 14.17 7.15
C MET A 27 -6.61 15.30 6.50
N SER A 28 -7.26 16.35 5.97
CA SER A 28 -6.51 17.51 5.49
C SER A 28 -6.10 18.36 6.70
N PRO A 29 -4.79 18.55 6.94
CA PRO A 29 -3.68 18.42 5.98
C PRO A 29 -2.65 17.33 6.35
N GLN A 30 -3.00 16.41 7.26
CA GLN A 30 -2.17 15.27 7.69
C GLN A 30 -1.91 14.24 6.58
N ILE A 31 -2.85 14.12 5.64
CA ILE A 31 -2.83 13.11 4.57
C ILE A 31 -1.58 13.16 3.69
N TRP A 32 -0.95 14.34 3.60
CA TRP A 32 0.28 14.55 2.85
C TRP A 32 1.45 13.69 3.35
N GLY A 33 1.49 13.38 4.65
CA GLY A 33 2.48 12.45 5.21
C GLY A 33 2.39 11.06 4.57
N GLY A 34 1.17 10.51 4.49
CA GLY A 34 0.93 9.22 3.84
C GLY A 34 1.21 9.24 2.34
N ILE A 35 0.83 10.33 1.64
CA ILE A 35 1.08 10.50 0.20
C ILE A 35 2.59 10.53 -0.09
N ALA A 36 3.36 11.31 0.68
CA ALA A 36 4.80 11.45 0.49
C ALA A 36 5.56 10.12 0.68
N VAL A 37 5.10 9.27 1.61
CA VAL A 37 5.75 7.99 1.93
C VAL A 37 5.17 6.82 1.11
N SER A 38 4.10 7.05 0.33
CA SER A 38 3.43 6.00 -0.45
C SER A 38 4.37 5.15 -1.34
N PRO A 39 5.41 5.67 -2.01
CA PRO A 39 6.35 4.84 -2.78
C PRO A 39 7.03 3.77 -1.91
N LEU A 40 7.45 4.16 -0.70
CA LEU A 40 8.11 3.27 0.26
C LEU A 40 7.13 2.22 0.79
N ILE A 41 5.88 2.61 1.07
CA ILE A 41 4.82 1.68 1.46
C ILE A 41 4.62 0.61 0.37
N GLY A 42 4.59 1.02 -0.90
CA GLY A 42 4.52 0.12 -2.05
C GLY A 42 5.66 -0.90 -2.09
N LEU A 43 6.90 -0.46 -1.83
CA LEU A 43 8.06 -1.34 -1.75
C LEU A 43 7.92 -2.37 -0.62
N VAL A 44 7.54 -1.92 0.58
CA VAL A 44 7.37 -2.80 1.75
C VAL A 44 6.25 -3.80 1.52
N ALA A 45 5.06 -3.35 1.12
CA ALA A 45 3.91 -4.21 0.85
C ALA A 45 4.23 -5.20 -0.28
N GLY A 46 4.88 -4.74 -1.34
CA GLY A 46 5.32 -5.58 -2.45
C GLY A 46 6.35 -6.64 -2.04
N ALA A 47 7.33 -6.28 -1.20
CA ALA A 47 8.33 -7.20 -0.68
C ALA A 47 7.70 -8.28 0.21
N VAL A 48 6.81 -7.88 1.12
CA VAL A 48 6.08 -8.77 2.02
C VAL A 48 5.11 -9.68 1.25
N TYR A 49 4.46 -9.19 0.20
CA TYR A 49 3.55 -10.00 -0.62
C TYR A 49 4.30 -10.97 -1.55
N ARG A 50 5.52 -10.66 -1.97
CA ARG A 50 6.22 -11.43 -3.02
C ARG A 50 6.31 -12.94 -2.74
N PRO A 51 6.62 -13.42 -1.53
CA PRO A 51 6.60 -14.85 -1.22
C PRO A 51 5.22 -15.48 -1.43
N ALA A 52 4.14 -14.70 -1.35
CA ALA A 52 2.78 -15.22 -1.45
C ALA A 52 2.45 -15.80 -2.84
N TYR A 53 3.17 -15.41 -3.90
CA TYR A 53 2.96 -15.97 -5.24
C TYR A 53 3.23 -17.48 -5.33
N ARG A 54 3.92 -18.08 -4.34
CA ARG A 54 4.16 -19.53 -4.26
C ARG A 54 2.99 -20.30 -3.64
N PHE A 55 2.04 -19.60 -3.01
CA PHE A 55 0.92 -20.22 -2.30
C PHE A 55 -0.31 -20.40 -3.21
N PRO A 56 -1.23 -21.30 -2.85
CA PRO A 56 -2.52 -21.43 -3.53
C PRO A 56 -3.36 -20.14 -3.42
N PHE A 57 -4.47 -20.08 -4.17
CA PHE A 57 -5.33 -18.90 -4.26
C PHE A 57 -5.76 -18.34 -2.89
N SER A 58 -6.23 -19.20 -1.98
CA SER A 58 -6.63 -18.80 -0.62
C SER A 58 -5.50 -18.11 0.14
N GLY A 59 -4.27 -18.62 0.06
CA GLY A 59 -3.09 -18.02 0.67
C GLY A 59 -2.77 -16.65 0.07
N ARG A 60 -2.92 -16.48 -1.24
CA ARG A 60 -2.73 -15.19 -1.93
C ARG A 60 -3.78 -14.14 -1.57
N VAL A 61 -5.01 -14.58 -1.32
CA VAL A 61 -6.14 -13.73 -0.89
C VAL A 61 -5.97 -13.31 0.58
N ALA A 62 -5.59 -14.23 1.45
CA ALA A 62 -5.28 -13.92 2.85
C ALA A 62 -4.08 -12.96 2.96
N MET A 63 -3.01 -13.22 2.20
CA MET A 63 -1.84 -12.35 2.17
C MET A 63 -2.15 -10.96 1.61
N SER A 64 -3.10 -10.82 0.68
CA SER A 64 -3.47 -9.49 0.17
C SER A 64 -4.28 -8.70 1.19
N LEU A 65 -5.04 -9.36 2.05
CA LEU A 65 -5.70 -8.69 3.18
C LEU A 65 -4.65 -8.19 4.19
N PHE A 66 -3.69 -9.04 4.51
CA PHE A 66 -2.60 -8.69 5.42
C PHE A 66 -1.77 -7.51 4.90
N THR A 67 -1.31 -7.55 3.64
CA THR A 67 -0.52 -6.45 3.07
C THR A 67 -1.33 -5.19 2.85
N PHE A 68 -2.64 -5.31 2.62
CA PHE A 68 -3.56 -4.17 2.64
C PHE A 68 -3.58 -3.48 4.01
N TYR A 69 -3.85 -4.21 5.09
CA TYR A 69 -3.85 -3.62 6.45
C TYR A 69 -2.48 -3.12 6.88
N LEU A 70 -1.40 -3.78 6.48
CA LEU A 70 -0.04 -3.28 6.70
C LEU A 70 0.15 -1.92 6.01
N SER A 71 -0.31 -1.77 4.77
CA SER A 71 -0.21 -0.51 4.02
C SER A 71 -1.05 0.60 4.66
N VAL A 72 -2.27 0.27 5.10
CA VAL A 72 -3.16 1.18 5.85
C VAL A 72 -2.49 1.64 7.14
N ALA A 73 -1.84 0.72 7.88
CA ALA A 73 -1.12 1.05 9.10
C ALA A 73 0.04 2.01 8.87
N LEU A 74 0.90 1.69 7.88
CA LEU A 74 2.04 2.54 7.53
C LEU A 74 1.59 3.92 7.05
N PHE A 75 0.50 3.99 6.28
CA PHE A 75 -0.09 5.24 5.83
C PHE A 75 -0.59 6.10 7.01
N GLY A 76 -1.34 5.49 7.94
CA GLY A 76 -1.85 6.19 9.12
C GLY A 76 -0.74 6.68 10.06
N ILE A 77 0.31 5.87 10.26
CA ILE A 77 1.51 6.27 11.00
C ILE A 77 2.18 7.47 10.33
N ALA A 78 2.38 7.42 9.00
CA ALA A 78 3.01 8.51 8.26
C ALA A 78 2.20 9.82 8.35
N CYS A 79 0.86 9.73 8.28
CA CYS A 79 -0.01 10.89 8.49
C CYS A 79 0.12 11.45 9.92
N GLY A 80 0.14 10.57 10.93
CA GLY A 80 0.29 10.98 12.33
C GLY A 80 1.66 11.58 12.63
N ILE A 81 2.74 11.06 12.05
CA ILE A 81 4.07 11.66 12.13
C ILE A 81 4.05 13.06 11.50
N PHE A 82 3.47 13.20 10.31
CA PHE A 82 3.37 14.49 9.64
C PHE A 82 2.55 15.50 10.46
N ASP A 83 1.47 15.06 11.11
CA ASP A 83 0.70 15.91 12.03
C ASP A 83 1.49 16.30 13.28
N ALA A 84 2.25 15.38 13.86
CA ALA A 84 3.08 15.65 15.03
C ALA A 84 4.22 16.64 14.74
N LEU A 85 4.73 16.65 13.50
CA LEU A 85 5.74 17.59 13.04
C LEU A 85 5.20 19.01 12.80
N ARG A 86 3.87 19.20 12.83
CA ARG A 86 3.26 20.51 12.65
C ARG A 86 3.10 21.21 13.98
N GLU A 87 3.53 22.46 14.02
CA GLU A 87 3.31 23.35 15.16
C GLU A 87 1.82 23.67 15.31
N LEU A 88 1.38 23.80 16.56
CA LEU A 88 0.07 24.38 16.86
C LEU A 88 0.09 25.89 16.61
N PRO A 89 -1.07 26.53 16.38
CA PRO A 89 -1.14 27.98 16.13
C PRO A 89 -0.56 28.85 17.26
N ASP A 90 -0.48 28.30 18.47
CA ASP A 90 0.09 28.94 19.65
C ASP A 90 1.60 28.65 19.85
N GLY A 91 2.23 27.95 18.90
CA GLY A 91 3.64 27.55 18.95
C GLY A 91 3.93 26.39 19.90
N SER A 92 2.90 25.78 20.52
CA SER A 92 3.09 24.61 21.36
C SER A 92 3.33 23.34 20.54
N GLN A 93 4.13 22.42 21.09
CA GLN A 93 4.35 21.12 20.45
C GLN A 93 3.22 20.15 20.79
N ARG A 94 2.74 19.43 19.78
CA ARG A 94 1.81 18.33 20.00
C ARG A 94 2.53 17.18 20.70
N ASN A 95 1.80 16.46 21.56
CA ASN A 95 2.34 15.22 22.11
C ASN A 95 2.42 14.17 21.00
N THR A 96 3.64 13.79 20.63
CA THR A 96 3.94 12.95 19.46
C THR A 96 3.26 11.60 19.49
N ILE A 97 3.30 10.89 20.63
CA ILE A 97 2.82 9.51 20.71
C ILE A 97 1.29 9.44 20.49
N PRO A 98 0.45 10.19 21.23
CA PRO A 98 -0.99 10.20 21.01
C PRO A 98 -1.40 10.56 19.58
N VAL A 99 -0.73 11.53 18.96
CA VAL A 99 -1.06 11.97 17.59
C VAL A 99 -0.77 10.89 16.56
N ILE A 100 0.34 10.16 16.70
CA ILE A 100 0.65 9.02 15.82
C ILE A 100 -0.40 7.92 15.99
N PHE A 101 -0.76 7.59 17.24
CA PHE A 101 -1.81 6.60 17.50
C PHE A 101 -3.17 7.04 16.96
N GLN A 102 -3.50 8.33 17.03
CA GLN A 102 -4.73 8.89 16.46
C GLN A 102 -4.74 8.77 14.94
N GLY A 103 -3.63 9.06 14.26
CA GLY A 103 -3.51 8.87 12.80
C GLY A 103 -3.69 7.40 12.40
N LEU A 104 -3.04 6.49 13.13
CA LEU A 104 -3.17 5.05 12.93
C LEU A 104 -4.62 4.59 13.14
N ALA A 105 -5.20 4.86 14.32
CA ALA A 105 -6.54 4.46 14.67
C ALA A 105 -7.60 5.07 13.73
N GLY A 106 -7.45 6.34 13.37
CA GLY A 106 -8.33 7.04 12.44
C GLY A 106 -8.32 6.39 11.05
N THR A 107 -7.15 6.00 10.56
CA THR A 107 -7.04 5.33 9.25
C THR A 107 -7.66 3.93 9.29
N PHE A 108 -7.43 3.16 10.36
CA PHE A 108 -8.07 1.85 10.55
C PHE A 108 -9.59 1.96 10.66
N TYR A 109 -10.08 2.90 11.46
CA TYR A 109 -11.51 3.17 11.58
C TYR A 109 -12.11 3.57 10.24
N GLY A 110 -11.45 4.49 9.53
CA GLY A 110 -11.86 4.97 8.22
C GLY A 110 -11.93 3.87 7.16
N VAL A 111 -11.13 2.81 7.25
CA VAL A 111 -11.16 1.68 6.31
C VAL A 111 -12.12 0.57 6.75
N THR A 112 -12.11 0.23 8.04
CA THR A 112 -12.84 -0.94 8.57
C THR A 112 -14.27 -0.59 8.94
N ALA A 113 -14.49 0.49 9.71
CA ALA A 113 -15.80 0.83 10.24
C ALA A 113 -16.75 1.39 9.17
N THR A 114 -16.21 2.04 8.14
CA THR A 114 -16.98 2.51 6.96
C THR A 114 -17.31 1.38 5.98
N GLY A 115 -16.71 0.20 6.15
CA GLY A 115 -16.87 -0.93 5.25
C GLY A 115 -16.03 -0.87 3.98
N PHE A 116 -15.15 0.13 3.80
CA PHE A 116 -14.30 0.23 2.60
C PHE A 116 -13.41 -1.00 2.39
N VAL A 117 -13.03 -1.71 3.46
CA VAL A 117 -12.32 -2.98 3.36
C VAL A 117 -13.01 -3.97 2.40
N GLY A 118 -14.34 -4.00 2.35
CA GLY A 118 -15.10 -4.91 1.47
C GLY A 118 -14.83 -4.67 -0.02
N PHE A 119 -14.49 -3.43 -0.40
CA PHE A 119 -14.19 -3.05 -1.78
C PHE A 119 -12.68 -2.93 -2.06
N LEU A 120 -11.94 -2.33 -1.13
CA LEU A 120 -10.51 -2.07 -1.29
C LEU A 120 -9.65 -3.34 -1.19
N TRP A 121 -10.06 -4.34 -0.40
CA TRP A 121 -9.31 -5.59 -0.32
C TRP A 121 -9.33 -6.41 -1.62
N PRO A 122 -10.48 -6.64 -2.28
CA PRO A 122 -10.50 -7.24 -3.62
C PRO A 122 -9.63 -6.48 -4.62
N LEU A 123 -9.66 -5.14 -4.59
CA LEU A 123 -8.79 -4.31 -5.42
C LEU A 123 -7.30 -4.50 -5.10
N ALA A 124 -6.93 -4.58 -3.82
CA ALA A 124 -5.57 -4.87 -3.40
C ALA A 124 -5.10 -6.25 -3.88
N HIS A 125 -5.99 -7.25 -3.84
CA HIS A 125 -5.71 -8.57 -4.40
C HIS A 125 -5.48 -8.51 -5.93
N LEU A 126 -6.37 -7.85 -6.66
CA LEU A 126 -6.25 -7.66 -8.11
C LEU A 126 -4.98 -6.89 -8.48
N ASN A 127 -4.62 -5.88 -7.69
CA ASN A 127 -3.40 -5.11 -7.88
C ASN A 127 -2.15 -6.00 -7.74
N HIS A 128 -2.07 -6.81 -6.68
CA HIS A 128 -0.97 -7.77 -6.54
C HIS A 128 -0.96 -8.79 -7.68
N TRP A 129 -2.10 -9.33 -8.08
CA TRP A 129 -2.18 -10.21 -9.24
C TRP A 129 -1.67 -9.56 -10.52
N PHE A 130 -2.06 -8.31 -10.79
CA PHE A 130 -1.65 -7.54 -11.95
C PHE A 130 -0.13 -7.28 -11.96
N VAL A 131 0.42 -6.77 -10.86
CA VAL A 131 1.86 -6.55 -10.70
C VAL A 131 2.63 -7.85 -10.92
N GLY A 132 2.16 -8.96 -10.33
CA GLY A 132 2.76 -10.28 -10.51
C GLY A 132 2.66 -10.82 -11.95
N ARG A 133 1.59 -10.51 -12.68
CA ARG A 133 1.41 -10.91 -14.08
C ARG A 133 2.33 -10.12 -15.01
N VAL A 134 2.33 -8.79 -14.90
CA VAL A 134 3.16 -7.90 -15.73
C VAL A 134 4.65 -8.15 -15.49
N ALA A 135 5.05 -8.34 -14.23
CA ALA A 135 6.44 -8.67 -13.91
C ALA A 135 6.92 -10.00 -14.52
N ARG A 136 6.01 -10.97 -14.73
CA ARG A 136 6.30 -12.27 -15.35
C ARG A 136 6.30 -12.23 -16.88
N CYS A 137 5.38 -11.51 -17.51
CA CYS A 137 5.29 -11.38 -18.97
C CYS A 137 6.55 -10.77 -19.63
N HIS A 138 7.40 -10.10 -18.86
CA HIS A 138 8.65 -9.50 -19.35
C HIS A 138 9.92 -10.23 -18.89
N LEU A 139 9.76 -11.35 -18.18
CA LEU A 139 10.85 -12.28 -17.85
C LEU A 139 10.92 -13.45 -18.85
N GLN A 140 10.09 -13.45 -19.90
CA GLN A 140 10.31 -14.27 -21.10
C GLN A 140 11.01 -13.44 -22.20
N PRO A 141 12.34 -13.35 -22.23
CA PRO A 141 13.09 -13.23 -23.46
C PRO A 141 13.49 -14.63 -23.95
N LEU A 142 13.05 -15.01 -25.15
CA LEU A 142 13.65 -16.02 -26.03
C LEU A 142 13.94 -17.40 -25.40
N GLN A 143 12.91 -18.15 -25.00
CA GLN A 143 12.99 -19.59 -25.27
C GLN A 143 12.67 -19.75 -26.75
N GLY A 144 13.73 -19.87 -27.56
CA GLY A 144 13.59 -20.28 -28.95
C GLY A 144 12.83 -21.61 -29.04
N PRO A 145 12.22 -21.91 -30.19
CA PRO A 145 11.62 -23.21 -30.41
C PRO A 145 12.76 -24.25 -30.45
N ASP A 146 13.08 -24.85 -29.30
CA ASP A 146 13.85 -26.10 -29.31
C ASP A 146 12.92 -27.17 -29.90
N HIS A 147 13.23 -27.47 -31.15
CA HIS A 147 12.61 -28.46 -32.00
C HIS A 147 12.37 -29.80 -31.27
N PRO A 148 11.24 -30.48 -31.54
CA PRO A 148 11.10 -31.88 -31.18
C PRO A 148 11.95 -32.70 -32.15
N GLY A 149 13.17 -33.03 -31.72
CA GLY A 149 14.16 -33.73 -32.53
C GLY A 149 14.66 -34.99 -31.85
N ARG A 150 13.86 -36.06 -31.96
CA ARG A 150 14.24 -37.49 -31.95
C ARG A 150 14.80 -38.09 -30.66
#